data_AF-A0A7W0Z849-F1
#
_entry.id   AF-A0A7W0Z849-F1
#
_cell.length_a   1.000
_cell.length_b   1.000
_cell.length_c   1.000
_cell.angle_alpha   90.00
_cell.angle_beta   90.00
_cell.angle_gamma   90.00
#
_symmetry.space_group_name_H-M   'P 1'
#
loop_
_entity.id
_entity.type
_entity.pdbx_description
1 polymer ?
#
loop_
_entity_poly.entity_id
_entity_poly.type
_entity_poly.pdbx_seq_one_letter_code
_entity_poly.pdbx_strand_id
1 'polypeptide(L)'
;MTDLGGGAKSDAKTALKALEIVEKADDPSLFILKDLHVFFGQHRPPEATQVIRKIRDLVPVLKRSPQPKNVVLVSPTATLPHELEKDVTILDFDLPGEEEIRSVLREMIDVNRASGRIVIDLQPEDEKRLTTAALGLTLQEAENAFARAMVEDGRLDVSDVDVILEEKRQVIKKTQILEFMQSDVSFDEVGGLQNLKRWLRMSRPPWNFVAAILGELSQTGVAATSGAKSGEAVIAGSRTTSRSTARASLARSR
;
A
#
# COMPACT_ATOMS: atom_id res chain seq x y z
N MET A 1 8.17 -21.22 -30.37
CA MET A 1 7.14 -20.28 -30.86
C MET A 1 5.92 -21.10 -31.24
N THR A 2 5.07 -21.40 -30.25
CA THR A 2 3.79 -22.09 -30.42
C THR A 2 2.87 -21.65 -29.28
N ASP A 3 2.08 -20.66 -29.62
CA ASP A 3 0.68 -20.39 -29.27
C ASP A 3 0.24 -20.40 -27.79
N LEU A 4 -0.01 -19.18 -27.31
CA LEU A 4 -0.69 -18.82 -26.07
C LEU A 4 -2.20 -18.77 -26.33
N GLY A 5 -2.94 -19.79 -25.90
CA GLY A 5 -4.41 -19.80 -26.08
C GLY A 5 -5.25 -20.65 -25.12
N GLY A 6 -4.66 -21.26 -24.08
CA GLY A 6 -5.33 -22.28 -23.25
C GLY A 6 -5.63 -21.95 -21.78
N GLY A 7 -5.11 -20.84 -21.22
CA GLY A 7 -5.04 -20.63 -19.75
C GLY A 7 -6.39 -20.40 -19.06
N ALA A 8 -7.13 -19.35 -19.45
CA ALA A 8 -8.28 -18.87 -18.68
C ALA A 8 -9.44 -19.89 -18.52
N LYS A 9 -9.71 -20.69 -19.56
CA LYS A 9 -10.77 -21.73 -19.52
C LYS A 9 -10.40 -22.91 -18.59
N SER A 10 -9.11 -23.20 -18.44
CA SER A 10 -8.64 -24.23 -17.51
C SER A 10 -8.75 -23.75 -16.07
N ASP A 11 -8.45 -22.47 -15.85
CA ASP A 11 -8.43 -21.85 -14.52
C ASP A 11 -9.85 -21.67 -13.97
N ALA A 12 -10.80 -21.24 -14.80
CA ALA A 12 -12.21 -21.14 -14.38
C ALA A 12 -12.83 -22.49 -14.05
N LYS A 13 -12.50 -23.55 -14.79
CA LYS A 13 -12.94 -24.92 -14.46
C LYS A 13 -12.38 -25.38 -13.12
N THR A 14 -11.13 -25.04 -12.83
CA THR A 14 -10.49 -25.34 -11.54
C THR A 14 -11.17 -24.58 -10.40
N ALA A 15 -11.46 -23.29 -10.60
CA ALA A 15 -12.21 -22.48 -9.64
C ALA A 15 -13.61 -23.05 -9.36
N LEU A 16 -14.35 -23.44 -10.40
CA LEU A 16 -15.68 -24.05 -10.25
C LEU A 16 -15.62 -25.37 -9.47
N LYS A 17 -14.65 -26.23 -9.77
CA LYS A 17 -14.44 -27.47 -9.02
C LYS A 17 -14.13 -27.21 -7.55
N ALA A 18 -13.30 -26.21 -7.25
CA ALA A 18 -13.00 -25.82 -5.88
C ALA A 18 -14.28 -25.38 -5.14
N LEU A 19 -15.12 -24.56 -5.76
CA LEU A 19 -16.41 -24.13 -5.19
C LEU A 19 -17.38 -25.29 -4.98
N GLU A 20 -17.38 -26.30 -5.87
CA GLU A 20 -18.17 -27.53 -5.67
C GLU A 20 -17.70 -28.36 -4.48
N ILE A 21 -16.39 -28.40 -4.20
CA ILE A 21 -15.85 -29.08 -3.02
C ILE A 21 -16.32 -28.37 -1.75
N VAL A 22 -16.31 -27.03 -1.73
CA VAL A 22 -16.80 -26.24 -0.59
C VAL A 22 -18.28 -26.51 -0.32
N GLU A 23 -19.08 -26.61 -1.39
CA GLU A 23 -20.50 -26.90 -1.30
C GLU A 23 -20.76 -28.28 -0.67
N LYS A 24 -20.04 -29.31 -1.15
CA LYS A 24 -20.23 -30.73 -0.78
C LYS A 24 -19.57 -31.15 0.54
N ALA A 25 -18.71 -30.31 1.13
CA ALA A 25 -18.08 -30.66 2.39
C ALA A 25 -19.14 -30.85 3.48
N ASP A 26 -19.13 -31.93 4.25
CA ASP A 26 -20.13 -32.21 5.28
C ASP A 26 -19.54 -32.15 6.68
N ASP A 27 -18.39 -31.48 6.84
CA ASP A 27 -17.69 -31.28 8.11
C ASP A 27 -17.46 -29.77 8.40
N PRO A 28 -17.38 -29.33 9.68
CA PRO A 28 -17.00 -27.97 10.04
C PRO A 28 -15.63 -27.61 9.46
N SER A 29 -15.58 -26.60 8.58
CA SER A 29 -14.40 -26.37 7.72
C SER A 29 -14.11 -24.89 7.45
N LEU A 30 -12.82 -24.57 7.32
CA LEU A 30 -12.32 -23.27 6.85
C LEU A 30 -11.69 -23.45 5.46
N PHE A 31 -12.22 -22.75 4.47
CA PHE A 31 -11.71 -22.77 3.09
C PHE A 31 -11.00 -21.47 2.77
N ILE A 32 -9.77 -21.56 2.28
CA ILE A 32 -8.98 -20.40 1.83
C ILE A 32 -8.84 -20.49 0.32
N LEU A 33 -9.51 -19.59 -0.39
CA LEU A 33 -9.47 -19.50 -1.85
C LEU A 33 -8.55 -18.34 -2.23
N LYS A 34 -7.42 -18.68 -2.84
CA LYS A 34 -6.41 -17.70 -3.27
C LYS A 34 -6.68 -17.26 -4.71
N ASP A 35 -6.44 -15.99 -4.99
CA ASP A 35 -6.38 -15.42 -6.34
C ASP A 35 -7.67 -15.48 -7.17
N LEU A 36 -8.83 -15.63 -6.55
CA LEU A 36 -10.12 -15.57 -7.26
C LEU A 36 -10.46 -14.17 -7.81
N HIS A 37 -9.75 -13.12 -7.39
CA HIS A 37 -9.90 -11.75 -7.90
C HIS A 37 -9.70 -11.62 -9.42
N VAL A 38 -8.99 -12.54 -10.05
CA VAL A 38 -8.83 -12.59 -11.52
C VAL A 38 -10.19 -12.64 -12.23
N PHE A 39 -11.23 -13.20 -11.59
CA PHE A 39 -12.59 -13.25 -12.12
C PHE A 39 -13.46 -12.02 -11.77
N PHE A 40 -12.96 -11.08 -10.97
CA PHE A 40 -13.73 -9.97 -10.39
C PHE A 40 -13.49 -8.61 -11.08
N GLY A 41 -12.46 -8.49 -11.91
CA GLY A 41 -12.08 -7.23 -12.56
C GLY A 41 -12.95 -6.80 -13.75
N GLN A 42 -12.71 -5.58 -14.25
CA GLN A 42 -13.41 -5.01 -15.42
C GLN A 42 -13.12 -5.77 -16.72
N HIS A 43 -11.93 -6.35 -16.85
CA HIS A 43 -11.53 -7.20 -17.97
C HIS A 43 -11.73 -8.69 -17.66
N ARG A 44 -12.89 -9.05 -17.10
CA ARG A 44 -13.18 -10.43 -16.72
C ARG A 44 -13.34 -11.34 -17.95
N PRO A 45 -12.82 -12.59 -17.91
CA PRO A 45 -13.06 -13.55 -18.96
C PRO A 45 -14.57 -13.92 -19.02
N PRO A 46 -15.09 -14.36 -20.18
CA PRO A 46 -16.51 -14.72 -20.31
C PRO A 46 -16.97 -15.77 -19.29
N GLU A 47 -16.09 -16.71 -18.96
CA GLU A 47 -16.31 -17.73 -17.92
C GLU A 47 -16.44 -17.18 -16.48
N ALA A 48 -16.03 -15.93 -16.20
CA ALA A 48 -16.11 -15.34 -14.87
C ALA A 48 -17.55 -15.22 -14.34
N THR A 49 -18.52 -15.02 -15.23
CA THR A 49 -19.94 -14.94 -14.83
C THR A 49 -20.42 -16.24 -14.17
N GLN A 50 -19.93 -17.40 -14.63
CA GLN A 50 -20.28 -18.69 -14.04
C GLN A 50 -19.67 -18.83 -12.63
N VAL A 51 -18.42 -18.39 -12.45
CA VAL A 51 -17.73 -18.40 -11.15
C VAL A 51 -18.44 -17.47 -10.16
N ILE A 52 -18.74 -16.23 -10.55
CA ILE A 52 -19.46 -15.27 -9.70
C ILE A 52 -20.85 -15.79 -9.32
N ARG A 53 -21.58 -16.37 -10.30
CA ARG A 53 -22.89 -16.97 -10.03
C ARG A 53 -22.79 -18.10 -9.02
N LYS A 54 -21.80 -18.98 -9.18
CA LYS A 54 -21.58 -20.11 -8.27
C LYS A 54 -21.22 -19.64 -6.86
N ILE A 55 -20.41 -18.60 -6.71
CA ILE A 55 -20.12 -17.97 -5.42
C ILE A 55 -21.40 -17.44 -4.78
N ARG A 56 -22.24 -16.71 -5.53
CA ARG A 56 -23.51 -16.19 -5.02
C ARG A 56 -24.49 -17.30 -4.61
N ASP A 57 -24.51 -18.41 -5.36
CA ASP A 57 -25.34 -19.57 -5.04
C ASP A 57 -24.81 -20.32 -3.81
N LEU A 58 -23.51 -20.23 -3.52
CA LEU A 58 -22.87 -20.82 -2.34
C LEU A 58 -23.18 -20.05 -1.05
N VAL A 59 -23.33 -18.72 -1.10
CA VAL A 59 -23.63 -17.87 0.08
C VAL A 59 -24.82 -18.36 0.92
N PRO A 60 -26.02 -18.64 0.36
CA PRO A 60 -27.13 -19.15 1.14
C PRO A 60 -26.89 -20.56 1.68
N VAL A 61 -26.12 -21.40 0.96
CA VAL A 61 -25.75 -22.75 1.40
C VAL A 61 -24.87 -22.67 2.64
N LEU A 62 -23.86 -21.79 2.63
CA LEU A 62 -22.97 -21.56 3.78
C LEU A 62 -23.74 -21.01 4.99
N LYS A 63 -24.63 -20.04 4.78
CA LYS A 63 -25.43 -19.42 5.86
C LYS A 63 -26.45 -20.36 6.50
N ARG A 64 -26.97 -21.33 5.74
CA ARG A 64 -28.00 -22.27 6.20
C ARG A 64 -27.45 -23.65 6.57
N SER A 65 -26.15 -23.88 6.37
CA SER A 65 -25.55 -25.17 6.66
C SER A 65 -25.63 -25.43 8.16
N PRO A 66 -26.08 -26.63 8.60
CA PRO A 66 -26.11 -26.99 10.01
C PRO A 66 -24.71 -27.07 10.63
N GLN A 67 -23.68 -27.17 9.80
CA GLN A 67 -22.30 -27.17 10.22
C GLN A 67 -21.59 -25.89 9.76
N PRO A 68 -20.76 -25.28 10.62
CA PRO A 68 -20.15 -24.00 10.30
C PRO A 68 -19.07 -24.17 9.22
N LYS A 69 -19.28 -23.51 8.09
CA LYS A 69 -18.33 -23.44 6.97
C LYS A 69 -17.97 -21.98 6.71
N ASN A 70 -16.68 -21.67 6.78
CA ASN A 70 -16.18 -20.32 6.50
C ASN A 70 -15.35 -20.33 5.21
N VAL A 71 -15.57 -19.34 4.36
CA VAL A 71 -14.80 -19.16 3.12
C VAL A 71 -14.10 -17.82 3.18
N VAL A 72 -12.78 -17.84 3.06
CA VAL A 72 -11.91 -16.65 3.03
C VAL A 72 -11.34 -16.52 1.62
N LEU A 73 -11.58 -15.37 1.00
CA LEU A 73 -11.00 -15.01 -0.28
C LEU A 73 -9.74 -14.18 -0.01
N VAL A 74 -8.59 -14.64 -0.51
CA VAL A 74 -7.32 -13.91 -0.40
C VAL A 74 -6.93 -13.42 -1.78
N SER A 75 -6.78 -12.11 -1.92
CA SER A 75 -6.40 -11.47 -3.18
C SER A 75 -5.52 -10.24 -2.96
N PRO A 76 -4.56 -9.98 -3.86
CA PRO A 76 -3.71 -8.79 -3.85
C PRO A 76 -4.47 -7.50 -4.14
N THR A 77 -5.66 -7.58 -4.74
CA THR A 77 -6.50 -6.42 -5.08
C THR A 77 -7.90 -6.58 -4.49
N ALA A 78 -8.42 -5.53 -3.86
CA ALA A 78 -9.79 -5.48 -3.31
C ALA A 78 -10.85 -5.15 -4.39
N THR A 79 -10.74 -5.72 -5.59
CA THR A 79 -11.73 -5.53 -6.65
C THR A 79 -12.84 -6.56 -6.49
N LEU A 80 -14.06 -6.11 -6.23
CA LEU A 80 -15.25 -6.96 -6.10
C LEU A 80 -16.31 -6.53 -7.13
N PRO A 81 -16.99 -7.48 -7.79
CA PRO A 81 -18.06 -7.14 -8.72
C PRO A 81 -19.34 -6.77 -7.96
N HIS A 82 -20.16 -5.90 -8.53
CA HIS A 82 -21.37 -5.38 -7.87
C HIS A 82 -22.33 -6.50 -7.42
N GLU A 83 -22.32 -7.64 -8.10
CA GLU A 83 -23.10 -8.82 -7.76
C GLU A 83 -22.73 -9.46 -6.40
N LEU A 84 -21.54 -9.19 -5.86
CA LEU A 84 -21.02 -9.77 -4.61
C LEU A 84 -20.84 -8.75 -3.46
N GLU A 85 -20.97 -7.46 -3.73
CA GLU A 85 -20.73 -6.36 -2.75
C GLU A 85 -21.51 -6.51 -1.43
N LYS A 86 -22.73 -7.08 -1.48
CA LYS A 86 -23.57 -7.25 -0.28
C LYS A 86 -23.37 -8.59 0.43
N ASP A 87 -22.71 -9.54 -0.24
CA ASP A 87 -22.55 -10.91 0.25
C ASP A 87 -21.15 -11.18 0.81
N VAL A 88 -20.16 -10.35 0.44
CA VAL A 88 -18.77 -10.47 0.85
C VAL A 88 -18.37 -9.28 1.72
N THR A 89 -17.76 -9.57 2.87
CA THR A 89 -17.15 -8.55 3.72
C THR A 89 -15.68 -8.42 3.36
N ILE A 90 -15.23 -7.20 3.06
CA ILE A 90 -13.82 -6.88 2.84
C ILE A 90 -13.17 -6.62 4.21
N LEU A 91 -12.03 -7.26 4.45
CA LEU A 91 -11.17 -7.00 5.60
C LEU A 91 -9.92 -6.32 5.07
N ASP A 92 -9.77 -5.04 5.37
CA ASP A 92 -8.58 -4.27 5.02
C ASP A 92 -7.50 -4.49 6.07
N PHE A 93 -6.27 -4.73 5.62
CA PHE A 93 -5.10 -4.84 6.47
C PHE A 93 -4.24 -3.61 6.26
N ASP A 94 -4.18 -2.76 7.29
CA ASP A 94 -3.33 -1.58 7.28
C ASP A 94 -1.85 -1.97 7.38
N LEU A 95 -0.97 -1.03 7.04
CA LEU A 95 0.47 -1.18 7.28
C LEU A 95 0.73 -1.32 8.79
N PRO A 96 1.75 -2.09 9.18
CA PRO A 96 2.03 -2.35 10.59
C PRO A 96 2.39 -1.07 11.35
N GLY A 97 1.95 -1.03 12.61
CA GLY A 97 2.29 0.04 13.53
C GLY A 97 3.74 -0.02 14.02
N GLU A 98 4.21 1.04 14.69
CA GLU A 98 5.57 1.12 15.24
C GLU A 98 5.86 -0.05 16.20
N GLU A 99 4.92 -0.42 17.06
CA GLU A 99 5.10 -1.52 18.03
C GLU A 99 5.19 -2.90 17.37
N GLU A 100 4.46 -3.13 16.27
CA GLU A 100 4.52 -4.39 15.54
C GLU A 100 5.86 -4.56 14.83
N ILE A 101 6.34 -3.51 14.17
CA ILE A 101 7.68 -3.48 13.56
C ILE A 101 8.76 -3.67 14.63
N ARG A 102 8.61 -3.01 15.79
CA ARG A 102 9.55 -3.17 16.91
C ARG A 102 9.56 -4.60 17.45
N SER A 103 8.39 -5.24 17.52
CA SER A 103 8.27 -6.64 17.93
C SER A 103 9.03 -7.56 16.98
N VAL A 104 8.90 -7.36 15.66
CA VAL A 104 9.66 -8.14 14.66
C VAL A 104 11.16 -7.92 14.82
N LEU A 105 11.61 -6.67 14.99
CA LEU A 105 13.02 -6.36 15.21
C LEU A 105 13.57 -7.10 16.45
N ARG A 106 12.83 -7.09 17.55
CA ARG A 106 13.20 -7.81 18.79
C ARG A 106 13.25 -9.31 18.62
N GLU A 107 12.25 -9.88 17.96
CA GLU A 107 12.22 -11.32 17.66
C GLU A 107 13.46 -11.73 16.84
N MET A 108 13.80 -10.95 15.81
CA MET A 108 15.00 -11.21 15.01
C MET A 108 16.30 -11.05 15.82
N ILE A 109 16.38 -10.05 16.70
CA ILE A 109 17.51 -9.87 17.62
C ILE A 109 17.67 -11.09 18.53
N ASP A 110 16.57 -11.58 19.11
CA ASP A 110 16.59 -12.71 20.05
C ASP A 110 17.01 -14.01 19.36
N VAL A 111 16.48 -14.27 18.16
CA VAL A 111 16.86 -15.43 17.34
C VAL A 111 18.35 -15.39 16.98
N ASN A 112 18.87 -14.22 16.59
CA ASN A 112 20.26 -14.10 16.17
C ASN A 112 21.26 -14.07 17.33
N ARG A 113 20.89 -13.53 18.51
CA ARG A 113 21.69 -13.63 19.74
C ARG A 113 21.92 -15.09 20.13
N ALA A 114 20.90 -15.94 20.01
CA ALA A 114 21.03 -17.37 20.30
C ALA A 114 22.03 -18.08 19.37
N SER A 115 22.20 -17.59 18.14
CA SER A 115 23.13 -18.16 17.16
C SER A 115 24.58 -17.72 17.35
N GLY A 116 24.82 -16.57 18.00
CA GLY A 116 26.15 -15.98 18.21
C GLY A 116 26.86 -15.50 16.93
N ARG A 117 26.20 -15.51 15.77
CA ARG A 117 26.81 -15.14 14.48
C ARG A 117 26.82 -13.65 14.18
N ILE A 118 25.93 -12.90 14.83
CA ILE A 118 25.68 -11.48 14.54
C ILE A 118 25.93 -10.68 15.81
N VAL A 119 26.73 -9.62 15.71
CA VAL A 119 27.04 -8.74 16.84
C VAL A 119 25.98 -7.65 16.94
N ILE A 120 25.16 -7.68 17.99
CA ILE A 120 24.08 -6.71 18.18
C ILE A 120 24.56 -5.63 19.16
N ASP A 121 24.69 -4.40 18.65
CA ASP A 121 25.20 -3.23 19.35
C ASP A 121 24.19 -2.08 19.25
N LEU A 122 23.08 -2.24 19.97
CA LEU A 122 21.96 -1.30 19.94
C LEU A 122 21.63 -0.79 21.34
N GLN A 123 21.53 0.53 21.47
CA GLN A 123 20.87 1.17 22.61
C GLN A 123 19.35 1.27 22.34
N PRO A 124 18.51 1.47 23.38
CA PRO A 124 17.06 1.63 23.20
C PRO A 124 16.68 2.73 22.20
N GLU A 125 17.45 3.82 22.15
CA GLU A 125 17.30 4.90 21.20
C GLU A 125 17.58 4.47 19.75
N ASP A 126 18.53 3.56 19.54
CA ASP A 126 18.90 3.05 18.22
C ASP A 126 17.85 2.08 17.69
N GLU A 127 17.33 1.20 18.56
CA GLU A 127 16.19 0.33 18.25
C GLU A 127 14.98 1.15 17.76
N LYS A 128 14.72 2.28 18.44
CA LYS A 128 13.65 3.20 18.03
C LYS A 128 13.93 3.84 16.68
N ARG A 129 15.18 4.21 16.37
CA ARG A 129 15.57 4.78 15.07
C ARG A 129 15.37 3.77 13.93
N LEU A 130 15.83 2.54 14.11
CA LEU A 130 15.63 1.46 13.13
C LEU A 130 14.14 1.19 12.89
N THR A 131 13.36 1.10 13.97
CA THR A 131 11.89 0.93 13.89
C THR A 131 11.25 2.10 13.14
N THR A 132 11.63 3.33 13.46
CA THR A 132 11.11 4.55 12.81
C THR A 132 11.47 4.59 11.32
N ALA A 133 12.67 4.13 10.95
CA ALA A 133 13.09 4.06 9.55
C ALA A 133 12.25 3.05 8.75
N ALA A 134 11.90 1.91 9.36
CA ALA A 134 11.08 0.86 8.77
C ALA A 134 9.57 1.18 8.72
N LEU A 135 9.09 2.20 9.44
CA LEU A 135 7.68 2.62 9.38
C LEU A 135 7.24 2.90 7.93
N GLY A 136 6.09 2.35 7.55
CA GLY A 136 5.57 2.46 6.18
C GLY A 136 6.01 1.33 5.24
N LEU A 137 6.77 0.36 5.75
CA LEU A 137 6.98 -0.94 5.13
C LEU A 137 5.93 -1.94 5.63
N THR A 138 5.62 -2.97 4.85
CA THR A 138 4.93 -4.16 5.34
C THR A 138 5.83 -4.94 6.31
N LEU A 139 5.26 -5.82 7.16
CA LEU A 139 6.05 -6.62 8.11
C LEU A 139 7.14 -7.43 7.40
N GLN A 140 6.79 -8.04 6.26
CA GLN A 140 7.73 -8.85 5.48
C GLN A 140 8.85 -7.99 4.86
N GLU A 141 8.55 -6.76 4.43
CA GLU A 141 9.58 -5.84 3.92
C GLU A 141 10.49 -5.34 5.04
N ALA A 142 9.94 -5.04 6.22
CA ALA A 142 10.72 -4.65 7.39
C ALA A 142 11.65 -5.79 7.85
N GLU A 143 11.13 -7.03 7.92
CA GLU A 143 11.91 -8.23 8.23
C GLU A 143 13.06 -8.41 7.23
N ASN A 144 12.79 -8.30 5.94
CA ASN A 144 13.82 -8.38 4.90
C ASN A 144 14.87 -7.24 5.02
N ALA A 145 14.44 -6.02 5.37
CA ALA A 145 15.34 -4.90 5.58
C ALA A 145 16.28 -5.14 6.77
N PHE A 146 15.75 -5.61 7.90
CA PHE A 146 16.54 -5.96 9.08
C PHE A 146 17.47 -7.14 8.81
N ALA A 147 16.99 -8.17 8.10
CA ALA A 147 17.81 -9.31 7.73
C ALA A 147 18.99 -8.89 6.84
N ARG A 148 18.76 -7.95 5.91
CA ARG A 148 19.83 -7.43 5.06
C ARG A 148 20.86 -6.65 5.87
N ALA A 149 20.41 -5.74 6.74
CA ALA A 149 21.30 -4.99 7.65
C ALA A 149 22.20 -5.95 8.44
N MET A 150 21.59 -6.93 9.11
CA MET A 150 22.31 -7.92 9.93
C MET A 150 23.34 -8.76 9.16
N VAL A 151 23.15 -9.00 7.86
CA VAL A 151 24.00 -9.87 7.04
C VAL A 151 25.10 -9.11 6.31
N GLU A 152 24.92 -7.81 6.04
CA GLU A 152 25.83 -7.01 5.23
C GLU A 152 27.23 -6.91 5.84
N ASP A 153 27.32 -6.67 7.15
CA ASP A 153 28.58 -6.60 7.90
C ASP A 153 28.65 -7.57 9.10
N GLY A 154 27.58 -8.35 9.34
CA GLY A 154 27.47 -9.27 10.46
C GLY A 154 27.25 -8.58 11.80
N ARG A 155 26.85 -7.30 11.80
CA ARG A 155 26.51 -6.52 12.98
C ARG A 155 25.12 -5.90 12.80
N LEU A 156 24.56 -5.44 13.90
CA LEU A 156 23.37 -4.60 13.88
C LEU A 156 23.62 -3.42 14.82
N ASP A 157 23.75 -2.22 14.25
CA ASP A 157 23.97 -0.97 14.95
C ASP A 157 23.18 0.20 14.34
N VAL A 158 23.43 1.42 14.79
CA VAL A 158 22.68 2.61 14.34
C VAL A 158 22.97 2.99 12.87
N SER A 159 24.09 2.55 12.30
CA SER A 159 24.44 2.84 10.90
C SER A 159 23.54 2.09 9.90
N ASP A 160 22.93 0.98 10.34
CA ASP A 160 21.99 0.19 9.55
C ASP A 160 20.66 0.90 9.23
N VAL A 161 20.41 2.06 9.86
CA VAL A 161 19.30 2.94 9.50
C VAL A 161 19.32 3.27 8.01
N ASP A 162 20.50 3.52 7.44
CA ASP A 162 20.63 3.86 6.02
C ASP A 162 20.30 2.67 5.11
N VAL A 163 20.64 1.44 5.53
CA VAL A 163 20.31 0.20 4.81
C VAL A 163 18.80 -0.01 4.76
N ILE A 164 18.10 0.25 5.86
CA ILE A 164 16.63 0.15 5.94
C ILE A 164 15.97 1.23 5.08
N LEU A 165 16.47 2.46 5.13
CA LEU A 165 15.96 3.56 4.30
C LEU A 165 16.14 3.27 2.81
N GLU A 166 17.25 2.64 2.42
CA GLU A 166 17.45 2.21 1.04
C GLU A 166 16.47 1.10 0.65
N GLU A 167 16.14 0.14 1.53
CA GLU A 167 15.11 -0.86 1.23
C GLU A 167 13.73 -0.23 1.04
N LYS A 168 13.37 0.69 1.94
CA LYS A 168 12.15 1.49 1.82
C LYS A 168 12.10 2.26 0.50
N ARG A 169 13.24 2.77 0.04
CA ARG A 169 13.35 3.42 -1.28
C ARG A 169 13.06 2.46 -2.42
N GLN A 170 13.58 1.24 -2.37
CA GLN A 170 13.32 0.23 -3.41
C GLN A 170 11.85 -0.18 -3.46
N VAL A 171 11.20 -0.32 -2.30
CA VAL A 171 9.75 -0.56 -2.22
C VAL A 171 8.97 0.60 -2.86
N ILE A 172 9.30 1.84 -2.50
CA ILE A 172 8.68 3.04 -3.07
C ILE A 172 8.87 3.10 -4.60
N LYS A 173 10.06 2.81 -5.11
CA LYS A 173 10.31 2.78 -6.56
C LYS A 173 9.46 1.76 -7.30
N LYS A 174 9.22 0.59 -6.70
CA LYS A 174 8.40 -0.47 -7.30
C LYS A 174 6.93 -0.06 -7.41
N THR A 175 6.43 0.78 -6.51
CA THR A 175 5.03 1.24 -6.57
C THR A 175 4.79 2.34 -7.61
N GLN A 176 5.85 2.95 -8.17
CA GLN A 176 5.81 3.99 -9.23
C GLN A 176 4.94 5.23 -8.95
N ILE A 177 4.37 5.37 -7.75
CA ILE A 177 3.49 6.49 -7.38
C ILE A 177 4.27 7.63 -6.70
N LEU A 178 5.44 7.33 -6.12
CA LEU A 178 6.24 8.28 -5.34
C LEU A 178 7.72 8.18 -5.72
N GLU A 179 8.37 9.33 -5.96
CA GLU A 179 9.82 9.42 -6.12
C GLU A 179 10.47 9.81 -4.79
N PHE A 180 11.37 8.96 -4.29
CA PHE A 180 12.15 9.25 -3.08
C PHE A 180 13.48 9.91 -3.47
N MET A 181 13.68 11.17 -3.08
CA MET A 181 14.94 11.89 -3.26
C MET A 181 15.72 11.93 -1.95
N GLN A 182 16.95 11.39 -1.96
CA GLN A 182 17.95 11.71 -0.94
C GLN A 182 18.44 13.13 -1.22
N SER A 183 18.28 14.04 -0.26
CA SER A 183 18.88 15.37 -0.34
C SER A 183 20.19 15.37 0.43
N ASP A 184 21.31 15.45 -0.28
CA ASP A 184 22.61 15.82 0.29
C ASP A 184 22.65 17.30 0.71
N VAL A 185 21.61 18.05 0.33
CA VAL A 185 21.42 19.47 0.60
C VAL A 185 20.70 19.63 1.93
N SER A 186 21.32 20.35 2.86
CA SER A 186 20.68 20.70 4.13
C SER A 186 19.41 21.51 3.87
N PHE A 187 18.37 21.27 4.67
CA PHE A 187 17.13 22.05 4.60
C PHE A 187 17.38 23.57 4.68
N ASP A 188 18.48 24.01 5.29
CA ASP A 188 18.88 25.43 5.37
C ASP A 188 19.52 25.98 4.08
N GLU A 189 20.13 25.12 3.25
CA GLU A 189 20.80 25.49 1.99
C GLU A 189 19.82 25.78 0.84
N VAL A 190 18.55 25.39 0.99
CA VAL A 190 17.49 25.68 0.00
C VAL A 190 17.10 27.16 0.06
N GLY A 191 17.64 27.99 -0.83
CA GLY A 191 17.34 29.43 -0.90
C GLY A 191 15.87 29.74 -1.25
N GLY A 192 15.35 30.89 -0.82
CA GLY A 192 14.05 31.43 -1.26
C GLY A 192 12.79 30.91 -0.55
N LEU A 193 12.89 29.87 0.28
CA LEU A 193 11.72 29.21 0.91
C LEU A 193 11.53 29.52 2.40
N GLN A 194 12.05 30.64 2.92
CA GLN A 194 12.10 30.92 4.37
C GLN A 194 10.72 30.88 5.08
N ASN A 195 9.65 31.35 4.43
CA ASN A 195 8.31 31.29 5.00
C ASN A 195 7.77 29.85 5.07
N LEU A 196 8.01 29.04 4.04
CA LEU A 196 7.65 27.62 4.02
C LEU A 196 8.47 26.83 5.05
N LYS A 197 9.77 27.13 5.20
CA LYS A 197 10.63 26.54 6.23
C LYS A 197 10.13 26.87 7.64
N ARG A 198 9.73 28.11 7.89
CA ARG A 198 9.17 28.55 9.17
C ARG A 198 7.84 27.85 9.46
N TRP A 199 6.98 27.74 8.45
CA TRP A 199 5.69 27.05 8.57
C TRP A 199 5.86 25.56 8.84
N LEU A 200 6.71 24.85 8.09
CA LEU A 200 7.03 23.43 8.32
C LEU A 200 7.60 23.18 9.73
N ARG A 201 8.48 24.06 10.22
CA ARG A 201 9.03 23.99 11.58
C ARG A 201 7.97 24.20 12.66
N MET A 202 6.99 25.08 12.44
CA MET A 202 5.92 25.34 13.40
C MET A 202 4.82 24.28 13.39
N SER A 203 4.50 23.73 12.24
CA SER A 203 3.28 22.94 12.09
C SER A 203 3.43 21.45 12.40
N ARG A 204 4.65 20.87 12.35
CA ARG A 204 4.90 19.39 12.36
C ARG A 204 3.66 18.61 11.86
N PRO A 205 3.13 18.94 10.67
CA PRO A 205 1.78 18.54 10.36
C PRO A 205 1.80 17.02 10.05
N PRO A 206 0.76 16.27 10.48
CA PRO A 206 0.65 14.86 10.09
C PRO A 206 0.64 14.74 8.57
N TRP A 207 1.28 13.70 8.04
CA TRP A 207 1.55 13.47 6.61
C TRP A 207 0.36 13.76 5.68
N ASN A 208 -0.86 13.46 6.13
CA ASN A 208 -2.11 13.71 5.42
C ASN A 208 -2.32 15.18 4.99
N PHE A 209 -1.74 16.13 5.71
CA PHE A 209 -1.86 17.56 5.40
C PHE A 209 -0.89 18.02 4.30
N VAL A 210 0.30 17.39 4.21
CA VAL A 210 1.30 17.72 3.18
C VAL A 210 0.85 17.19 1.82
N ALA A 211 0.25 16.00 1.78
CA ALA A 211 -0.30 15.41 0.56
C ALA A 211 -1.45 16.27 -0.04
N ALA A 212 -2.29 16.87 0.81
CA ALA A 212 -3.38 17.75 0.36
C ALA A 212 -2.84 19.02 -0.34
N ILE A 213 -1.82 19.66 0.24
CA ILE A 213 -1.19 20.87 -0.35
C ILE A 213 -0.49 20.54 -1.67
N LEU A 214 0.26 19.44 -1.73
CA LEU A 214 0.97 19.04 -2.95
C LEU A 214 -0.01 18.59 -4.05
N GLY A 215 -1.11 17.93 -3.69
CA GLY A 215 -2.20 17.60 -4.61
C GLY A 215 -2.83 18.85 -5.24
N GLU A 216 -3.03 19.90 -4.44
CA GLU A 216 -3.60 21.17 -4.90
C GLU A 216 -2.64 21.97 -5.80
N LEU A 217 -1.32 21.88 -5.55
CA LEU A 217 -0.28 22.48 -6.39
C LEU A 217 -0.13 21.75 -7.74
N SER A 218 -0.35 20.44 -7.78
CA SER A 218 -0.31 19.67 -9.04
C SER A 218 -1.46 20.03 -9.99
N GLN A 219 -2.61 20.45 -9.45
CA GLN A 219 -3.79 20.87 -10.21
C GLN A 219 -3.68 22.30 -10.77
N THR A 220 -2.74 23.11 -10.27
CA THR A 220 -2.59 24.52 -10.67
C THR A 220 -1.53 24.78 -11.75
N GLY A 221 -0.88 23.74 -12.28
CA GLY A 221 -0.02 23.88 -13.47
C GLY A 221 1.21 24.77 -13.29
N VAL A 222 1.79 24.83 -12.09
CA VAL A 222 3.01 25.60 -11.83
C VAL A 222 4.23 24.79 -12.25
N ALA A 223 4.69 24.99 -13.47
CA ALA A 223 5.95 24.46 -13.96
C ALA A 223 7.11 25.39 -13.55
N ALA A 224 7.99 24.93 -12.67
CA ALA A 224 9.27 25.59 -12.41
C ALA A 224 10.23 25.26 -13.55
N THR A 225 10.47 26.21 -14.46
CA THR A 225 11.50 26.07 -15.50
C THR A 225 12.82 26.66 -15.01
N SER A 226 13.91 25.91 -15.15
CA SER A 226 15.26 26.40 -14.89
C SER A 226 15.78 27.17 -16.10
N GLY A 227 15.60 28.49 -16.07
CA GLY A 227 16.20 29.43 -17.03
C GLY A 227 17.39 30.17 -16.42
N ALA A 228 18.53 30.08 -17.08
CA ALA A 228 19.82 30.60 -16.61
C ALA A 228 19.93 32.14 -16.55
N LYS A 229 20.76 32.60 -15.60
CA LYS A 229 21.41 33.93 -15.50
C LYS A 229 20.54 35.15 -15.20
N SER A 230 20.02 35.23 -13.98
CA SER A 230 19.99 36.42 -13.10
C SER A 230 18.98 36.15 -11.97
N GLY A 231 19.37 36.41 -10.72
CA GLY A 231 18.64 36.01 -9.52
C GLY A 231 17.34 36.77 -9.24
N GLU A 232 16.33 36.65 -10.12
CA GLU A 232 14.97 37.10 -9.85
C GLU A 232 13.96 36.02 -10.27
N ALA A 233 13.33 35.36 -9.30
CA ALA A 233 12.14 34.57 -9.52
C ALA A 233 10.91 35.50 -9.47
N VAL A 234 10.47 35.98 -10.63
CA VAL A 234 9.22 36.75 -10.75
C VAL A 234 8.05 35.78 -10.89
N ILE A 235 7.15 35.78 -9.90
CA ILE A 235 5.89 35.03 -9.94
C ILE A 235 4.89 35.84 -10.77
N ALA A 236 4.79 35.54 -12.07
CA ALA A 236 3.79 36.15 -12.95
C ALA A 236 2.52 35.29 -12.96
N GLY A 237 1.53 35.65 -12.15
CA GLY A 237 0.21 35.03 -12.19
C GLY A 237 -0.63 35.62 -13.33
N SER A 238 -0.77 34.90 -14.44
CA SER A 238 -1.77 35.24 -15.46
C SER A 238 -3.16 34.83 -14.96
N ARG A 239 -3.90 35.79 -14.44
CA ARG A 239 -5.28 35.62 -13.97
C ARG A 239 -6.23 35.60 -15.17
N THR A 240 -6.34 34.46 -15.85
CA THR A 240 -7.35 34.28 -16.91
C THR A 240 -8.68 33.96 -16.26
N THR A 241 -9.51 34.99 -16.12
CA THR A 241 -10.88 34.88 -15.62
C THR A 241 -11.71 34.17 -16.68
N SER A 242 -12.22 32.96 -16.39
CA SER A 242 -13.35 32.40 -17.13
C SER A 242 -14.49 32.11 -16.17
N ARG A 243 -15.52 32.96 -16.25
CA ARG A 243 -16.82 32.79 -15.59
C ARG A 243 -17.52 31.58 -16.19
N SER A 244 -17.85 30.59 -15.37
CA SER A 244 -18.93 29.64 -15.63
C SER A 244 -19.94 29.73 -14.48
N THR A 245 -21.05 30.41 -14.78
CA THR A 245 -22.25 30.53 -13.94
C THR A 245 -23.00 29.19 -13.88
N ALA A 246 -22.97 28.50 -12.74
CA ALA A 246 -23.96 27.47 -12.40
C ALA A 246 -25.04 28.10 -11.49
N ARG A 247 -26.23 28.30 -12.08
CA ARG A 247 -27.40 28.95 -11.50
C ARG A 247 -28.17 27.91 -10.67
N ALA A 248 -28.13 28.02 -9.35
CA ALA A 248 -28.96 27.21 -8.45
C ALA A 248 -30.43 27.66 -8.55
N SER A 249 -31.29 26.78 -9.08
CA SER A 249 -32.74 26.93 -9.13
C SER A 249 -33.36 26.32 -7.86
N LEU A 250 -33.63 27.15 -6.86
CA LEU A 250 -34.52 26.84 -5.74
C LEU A 250 -35.96 27.13 -6.18
N ALA A 251 -36.76 26.09 -6.39
CA ALA A 251 -38.22 26.20 -6.50
C ALA A 251 -38.83 26.02 -5.10
N ARG A 252 -39.61 27.03 -4.67
CA ARG A 252 -40.54 26.95 -3.53
C ARG A 252 -41.96 27.25 -4.00
N SER A 253 -42.90 26.73 -3.20
CA SER A 253 -44.36 26.93 -3.16
C SER A 253 -45.14 25.96 -4.06
N ARG A 254 -46.17 25.26 -3.57
CA ARG A 254 -47.06 25.48 -2.41
C ARG A 254 -47.24 24.23 -1.57
#